data_AF-A0A4S0UXV3-F1
#
_entry.id   AF-A0A4S0UXV3-F1
#
_cell.length_a   1.000
_cell.length_b   1.000
_cell.length_c   1.000
_cell.angle_alpha   90.00
_cell.angle_beta   90.00
_cell.angle_gamma   90.00
#
_symmetry.space_group_name_H-M   'P 1'
#
loop_
_entity.id
_entity.type
_entity.pdbx_description
1 polymer ?
#
loop_
_entity_poly.entity_id
_entity_poly.type
_entity_poly.pdbx_seq_one_letter_code
_entity_poly.pdbx_strand_id
1 'polypeptide(L)'
;MQDTKTSSELFPATGQSIDIVPGRKLAAKAAALYRAPFDHFETRPVEELQLGFDGIEGDFHAGATRRSGGREPWYPRGTEMRNERQLSLVAADELAIVAARMGLKEIKPE
;
A
#
# COMPACT_ATOMS: atom_id res chain seq x y z
N MET A 1 -50.92 -15.02 8.21
CA MET A 1 -49.72 -15.23 9.04
C MET A 1 -48.58 -15.43 8.08
N GLN A 2 -47.67 -14.45 8.01
CA GLN A 2 -46.62 -14.39 7.00
C GLN A 2 -45.50 -15.36 7.37
N ASP A 3 -45.19 -16.25 6.42
CA ASP A 3 -44.06 -17.16 6.46
C ASP A 3 -42.74 -16.39 6.52
N THR A 4 -41.99 -16.65 7.58
CA THR A 4 -40.62 -16.21 7.78
C THR A 4 -39.73 -16.82 6.69
N LYS A 5 -39.43 -16.04 5.64
CA LYS A 5 -38.37 -16.38 4.70
C LYS A 5 -37.02 -16.28 5.41
N THR A 6 -36.47 -17.45 5.70
CA THR A 6 -35.12 -17.67 6.20
C THR A 6 -34.10 -16.88 5.39
N SER A 7 -33.22 -16.17 6.10
CA SER A 7 -32.19 -15.24 5.60
C SER A 7 -31.05 -15.92 4.81
N SER A 8 -31.32 -17.00 4.08
CA SER A 8 -30.32 -17.85 3.43
C SER A 8 -30.20 -17.68 1.92
N GLU A 9 -31.05 -16.87 1.27
CA GLU A 9 -31.01 -16.69 -0.20
C GLU A 9 -30.14 -15.52 -0.69
N LEU A 10 -29.63 -14.65 0.21
CA LEU A 10 -28.88 -13.45 -0.19
C LEU A 10 -27.41 -13.72 -0.56
N PHE A 11 -26.87 -14.88 -0.17
CA PHE A 11 -25.49 -15.27 -0.49
C PHE A 11 -25.50 -16.72 -0.95
N PRO A 12 -25.73 -17.00 -2.25
CA PRO A 12 -25.46 -18.34 -2.77
C PRO A 12 -24.00 -18.64 -2.43
N ALA A 13 -23.78 -19.70 -1.65
CA ALA A 13 -22.47 -20.12 -1.20
C ALA A 13 -21.65 -20.59 -2.42
N THR A 14 -21.10 -19.66 -3.18
CA THR A 14 -19.92 -19.89 -4.02
C THR A 14 -18.73 -20.02 -3.09
N GLY A 15 -18.75 -21.07 -2.28
CA GLY A 15 -17.71 -21.39 -1.30
C GLY A 15 -16.48 -21.89 -2.04
N GLN A 16 -15.67 -20.97 -2.55
CA GLN A 16 -14.24 -21.24 -2.61
C GLN A 16 -13.82 -21.50 -1.16
N SER A 17 -13.39 -22.72 -0.86
CA SER A 17 -12.86 -23.07 0.45
C SER A 17 -11.72 -22.12 0.77
N ILE A 18 -11.90 -21.29 1.80
CA ILE A 18 -10.81 -20.45 2.30
C ILE A 18 -9.82 -21.41 2.97
N ASP A 19 -8.71 -21.68 2.30
CA ASP A 19 -7.59 -22.42 2.91
C ASP A 19 -6.92 -21.50 3.93
N ILE A 20 -7.23 -21.73 5.21
CA ILE A 20 -6.55 -21.08 6.32
C ILE A 20 -5.19 -21.75 6.48
N VAL A 21 -4.16 -21.14 5.91
CA VAL A 21 -2.78 -21.58 6.10
C VAL A 21 -2.20 -21.02 7.41
N PRO A 22 -1.36 -21.78 8.13
CA PRO A 22 -0.65 -21.26 9.29
C PRO A 22 0.20 -20.03 8.96
N GLY A 23 0.33 -19.12 9.93
CA GLY A 23 1.24 -17.99 9.82
C GLY A 23 2.69 -18.47 9.65
N ARG A 24 3.42 -17.88 8.69
CA ARG A 24 4.83 -18.17 8.44
C ARG A 24 5.70 -16.95 8.73
N LYS A 25 6.89 -17.18 9.26
CA LYS A 25 7.93 -16.16 9.35
C LYS A 25 8.70 -16.14 8.05
N LEU A 26 8.81 -14.97 7.43
CA LEU A 26 9.65 -14.73 6.26
C LEU A 26 10.82 -13.84 6.68
N ALA A 27 12.00 -14.15 6.16
CA ALA A 27 13.15 -13.27 6.28
C ALA A 27 13.25 -12.44 4.99
N ALA A 28 13.50 -11.15 5.15
CA ALA A 28 13.77 -10.24 4.06
C ALA A 28 14.86 -9.26 4.48
N LYS A 29 15.51 -8.63 3.50
CA LYS A 29 16.49 -7.57 3.72
C LYS A 29 16.03 -6.33 2.96
N ALA A 30 15.97 -5.19 3.65
CA ALA A 30 15.88 -3.90 2.96
C ALA A 30 17.21 -3.68 2.21
N ALA A 31 17.16 -3.73 0.88
CA ALA A 31 18.35 -3.58 0.04
C ALA A 31 18.86 -2.14 0.00
N ALA A 32 17.96 -1.18 0.13
CA ALA A 32 18.22 0.26 0.18
C ALA A 32 17.06 0.97 0.89
N LEU A 33 17.30 2.19 1.35
CA LEU A 33 16.32 3.05 2.00
C LEU A 33 16.21 4.37 1.23
N TYR A 34 15.00 4.90 1.16
CA TYR A 34 14.70 6.13 0.44
C TYR A 34 13.74 7.01 1.23
N ARG A 35 13.93 8.33 1.11
CA ARG A 35 13.04 9.36 1.69
C ARG A 35 12.75 10.42 0.63
N ALA A 36 11.56 11.00 0.63
CA ALA A 36 11.19 12.18 -0.15
C ALA A 36 11.28 13.45 0.71
N PRO A 37 12.44 14.11 0.85
CA PRO A 37 12.63 15.27 1.74
C PRO A 37 12.17 16.60 1.12
N PHE A 38 11.31 16.55 0.10
CA PHE A 38 10.87 17.72 -0.67
C PHE A 38 9.36 17.91 -0.58
N ASP A 39 8.85 18.90 -1.31
CA ASP A 39 7.44 19.16 -1.53
C ASP A 39 6.82 18.27 -2.64
N HIS A 40 7.52 17.22 -3.07
CA HIS A 40 7.11 16.26 -4.09
C HIS A 40 7.54 14.83 -3.71
N PHE A 41 7.04 13.84 -4.47
CA PHE A 41 7.12 12.42 -4.09
C PHE A 41 8.42 11.71 -4.49
N GLU A 42 9.25 12.29 -5.36
CA GLU A 42 10.51 11.66 -5.78
C GLU A 42 11.42 11.51 -4.56
N THR A 43 11.96 10.30 -4.40
CA THR A 43 12.75 9.97 -3.21
C THR A 43 14.25 10.12 -3.48
N ARG A 44 15.05 10.06 -2.41
CA ARG A 44 16.52 10.02 -2.49
C ARG A 44 17.04 8.93 -1.56
N PRO A 45 18.15 8.26 -1.92
CA PRO A 45 18.76 7.26 -1.07
C PRO A 45 19.26 7.89 0.23
N VAL A 46 19.09 7.15 1.33
CA VAL A 46 19.55 7.52 2.67
C VAL A 46 20.12 6.31 3.40
N GLU A 47 21.01 6.54 4.37
CA GLU A 47 21.61 5.47 5.17
C GLU A 47 20.67 4.98 6.29
N GLU A 48 19.75 5.84 6.74
CA GLU A 48 18.82 5.54 7.83
C GLU A 48 17.45 6.22 7.64
N LEU A 49 16.41 5.63 8.24
CA LEU A 49 15.07 6.19 8.32
C LEU A 49 14.62 6.18 9.79
N GLN A 50 14.10 7.32 10.25
CA GLN A 50 13.41 7.41 11.53
C GLN A 50 11.91 7.21 11.31
N LEU A 51 11.35 6.16 11.90
CA LEU A 51 9.95 5.76 11.73
C LEU A 51 9.14 6.06 12.99
N GLY A 52 7.99 6.71 12.81
CA GLY A 52 6.97 6.91 13.83
C GLY A 52 5.57 6.55 13.33
N PHE A 53 4.55 6.77 14.16
CA PHE A 53 3.15 6.54 13.79
C PHE A 53 2.62 7.48 12.68
N ASP A 54 3.40 8.51 12.37
CA ASP A 54 3.14 9.44 11.28
C ASP A 54 3.92 9.10 10.01
N GLY A 55 4.72 8.02 9.98
CA GLY A 55 5.57 7.65 8.85
C GLY A 55 7.05 7.99 9.06
N ILE A 56 7.75 8.26 7.97
CA ILE A 56 9.17 8.65 7.98
C ILE A 56 9.27 10.14 8.38
N GLU A 57 10.10 10.46 9.37
CA GLU A 57 10.31 11.84 9.78
C GLU A 57 10.87 12.72 8.63
N GLY A 58 10.17 13.83 8.35
CA GLY A 58 10.53 14.78 7.29
C GLY A 58 10.24 14.30 5.86
N ASP A 59 9.48 13.22 5.69
CA ASP A 59 9.04 12.73 4.37
C ASP A 59 7.79 13.46 3.87
N PHE A 60 7.69 13.64 2.56
CA PHE A 60 6.53 14.20 1.86
C PHE A 60 5.19 13.51 2.25
N HIS A 61 5.22 12.21 2.53
CA HIS A 61 4.03 11.42 2.88
C HIS A 61 3.78 11.33 4.39
N ALA A 62 4.61 11.98 5.21
CA ALA A 62 4.47 11.94 6.66
C ALA A 62 3.19 12.66 7.14
N GLY A 63 2.66 12.21 8.27
CA GLY A 63 1.53 12.80 8.95
C GLY A 63 0.43 11.81 9.28
N ALA A 64 -0.30 12.13 10.34
CA ALA A 64 -1.46 11.40 10.81
C ALA A 64 -2.60 11.35 9.77
N THR A 65 -2.72 12.40 8.96
CA THR A 65 -3.79 12.58 7.99
C THR A 65 -3.23 12.96 6.63
N ARG A 66 -4.05 12.74 5.59
CA ARG A 66 -3.78 13.15 4.21
C ARG A 66 -5.08 13.57 3.53
N ARG A 67 -4.96 14.11 2.33
CA ARG A 67 -6.09 14.45 1.47
C ARG A 67 -6.41 13.27 0.53
N SER A 68 -7.70 13.01 0.30
CA SER A 68 -8.14 12.00 -0.67
C SER A 68 -7.73 12.37 -2.10
N GLY A 69 -7.38 11.35 -2.89
CA GLY A 69 -7.04 11.48 -4.30
C GLY A 69 -7.81 10.49 -5.17
N GLY A 70 -7.26 10.19 -6.36
CA GLY A 70 -7.87 9.19 -7.27
C GLY A 70 -7.84 7.75 -6.73
N ARG A 71 -7.10 7.49 -5.65
CA ARG A 71 -6.99 6.19 -4.99
C ARG A 71 -8.11 5.92 -3.99
N GLU A 72 -8.86 6.95 -3.59
CA GLU A 72 -9.98 6.85 -2.66
C GLU A 72 -11.27 7.39 -3.31
N PRO A 73 -11.79 6.73 -4.36
CA PRO A 73 -12.94 7.21 -5.13
C PRO A 73 -14.24 7.31 -4.33
N TRP A 74 -14.28 6.73 -3.13
CA TRP A 74 -15.43 6.76 -2.21
C TRP A 74 -15.50 8.05 -1.35
N TYR A 75 -14.52 8.96 -1.44
CA TYR A 75 -14.57 10.29 -0.82
C TYR A 75 -14.55 11.41 -1.88
N PRO A 76 -15.19 12.56 -1.62
CA PRO A 76 -14.93 13.77 -2.41
C PRO A 76 -13.43 14.07 -2.42
N ARG A 77 -12.88 14.47 -3.57
CA ARG A 77 -11.44 14.80 -3.70
C ARG A 77 -11.05 15.92 -2.73
N GLY A 78 -9.90 15.78 -2.06
CA GLY A 78 -9.42 16.76 -1.08
C GLY A 78 -10.00 16.60 0.34
N THR A 79 -10.82 15.57 0.57
CA THR A 79 -11.32 15.23 1.92
C THR A 79 -10.15 14.82 2.82
N GLU A 80 -10.08 15.37 4.02
CA GLU A 80 -9.09 14.94 5.02
C GLU A 80 -9.47 13.57 5.59
N MET A 81 -8.51 12.67 5.69
CA MET A 81 -8.69 11.30 6.14
C MET A 81 -7.43 10.77 6.83
N ARG A 82 -7.55 9.63 7.52
CA ARG A 82 -6.40 8.95 8.11
C ARG A 82 -5.40 8.58 7.02
N ASN A 83 -4.12 8.81 7.30
CA ASN A 83 -3.05 8.42 6.39
C ASN A 83 -2.70 6.94 6.59
N GLU A 84 -3.08 6.12 5.61
CA GLU A 84 -2.72 4.69 5.51
C GLU A 84 -1.58 4.44 4.50
N ARG A 85 -0.97 5.51 3.97
CA ARG A 85 0.01 5.50 2.88
C ARG A 85 1.34 6.15 3.29
N GLN A 86 1.70 6.01 4.57
CA GLN A 86 2.91 6.58 5.17
C GLN A 86 4.20 5.90 4.72
N LEU A 87 4.11 4.67 4.19
CA LEU A 87 5.22 3.86 3.72
C LEU A 87 4.85 3.15 2.42
N SER A 88 5.80 3.07 1.50
CA SER A 88 5.74 2.24 0.30
C SER A 88 6.96 1.35 0.22
N LEU A 89 6.75 0.08 -0.11
CA LEU A 89 7.81 -0.90 -0.32
C LEU A 89 7.67 -1.45 -1.74
N VAL A 90 8.81 -1.64 -2.40
CA VAL A 90 8.91 -2.26 -3.73
C VAL A 90 10.00 -3.31 -3.70
N ALA A 91 9.81 -4.40 -4.44
CA ALA A 91 10.80 -5.46 -4.57
C ALA A 91 11.60 -5.28 -5.88
N ALA A 92 12.92 -5.48 -5.81
CA ALA A 92 13.81 -5.25 -6.95
C ALA A 92 13.53 -6.19 -8.14
N ASP A 93 13.12 -7.42 -7.85
CA ASP A 93 12.70 -8.40 -8.85
C ASP A 93 11.39 -8.00 -9.54
N GLU A 94 10.41 -7.48 -8.80
CA GLU A 94 9.18 -6.92 -9.36
C GLU A 94 9.47 -5.69 -10.24
N LEU A 95 10.35 -4.78 -9.81
CA LEU A 95 10.77 -3.63 -10.62
C LEU A 95 11.43 -4.08 -11.94
N ALA A 96 12.26 -5.12 -11.91
CA ALA A 96 12.87 -5.69 -13.12
C ALA A 96 11.82 -6.26 -14.09
N ILE A 97 10.79 -6.93 -13.58
CA ILE A 97 9.66 -7.42 -14.40
C ILE A 97 8.94 -6.24 -15.09
N VAL A 98 8.69 -5.15 -14.35
CA VAL A 98 8.02 -3.97 -14.92
C VAL A 98 8.91 -3.30 -15.97
N ALA A 99 10.22 -3.14 -15.71
CA ALA A 99 11.16 -2.55 -16.67
C ALA A 99 11.18 -3.33 -17.99
N ALA A 100 11.27 -4.67 -17.91
CA ALA A 100 11.24 -5.53 -19.09
C ALA A 100 9.94 -5.40 -19.90
N ARG A 101 8.78 -5.35 -19.21
CA ARG A 101 7.47 -5.17 -19.87
C ARG A 101 7.33 -3.80 -20.55
N MET A 102 7.99 -2.77 -20.03
CA MET A 102 7.99 -1.43 -20.60
C MET A 102 9.05 -1.23 -21.69
N GLY A 103 9.93 -2.20 -21.94
CA GLY A 103 11.06 -2.03 -22.86
C GLY A 103 12.13 -1.07 -22.34
N LEU A 104 12.21 -0.90 -21.02
CA LEU A 104 13.19 -0.05 -20.35
C LEU A 104 14.37 -0.88 -19.87
N LYS A 105 15.55 -0.25 -19.80
CA LYS A 105 16.74 -0.87 -19.22
C LYS A 105 16.56 -1.17 -17.72
N GLU A 106 15.95 -0.25 -17.01
CA GLU A 106 15.80 -0.29 -15.55
C GLU A 106 14.65 0.64 -15.14
N ILE A 107 13.98 0.29 -14.04
CA ILE A 107 13.13 1.20 -13.28
C ILE A 107 13.75 1.29 -11.90
N LYS A 108 14.08 2.52 -11.50
CA LYS A 108 14.64 2.80 -10.19
C LYS A 108 13.53 2.98 -9.15
N PRO A 109 13.81 2.71 -7.87
CA PRO A 109 12.87 2.95 -6.79
C PRO A 109 12.69 4.45 -6.47
N GLU A 110 13.69 5.31 -6.76
CA GLU A 110 13.59 6.76 -6.60
C GLU A 110 12.78 7.49 -7.67
#